data_AF-A0A8T7ASE3-F1
#
_entry.id   AF-A0A8T7ASE3-F1
#
_cell.length_a   1.000
_cell.length_b   1.000
_cell.length_c   1.000
_cell.angle_alpha   90.00
_cell.angle_beta   90.00
_cell.angle_gamma   90.00
#
_symmetry.space_group_name_H-M   'P 1'
#
loop_
_entity.id
_entity.type
_entity.pdbx_description
1 polymer ?
#
loop_
_entity_poly.entity_id
_entity_poly.type
_entity_poly.pdbx_seq_one_letter_code
_entity_poly.pdbx_strand_id
1 'polypeptide(L)' 'MDVKSRIEEQLKSHDVLLYMKGTPDFPQCGFSGQAVAALNAIGKPYSFVNIFEDPEVREGLKEYSNWPT' A
#
# COMPACT_ATOMS: atom_id res chain seq x y z
N MET A 1 -15.16 -12.71 -2.51
CA MET A 1 -13.72 -13.03 -2.50
C MET A 1 -13.22 -12.69 -1.11
N ASP A 2 -12.38 -13.55 -0.53
CA ASP A 2 -11.78 -13.28 0.78
C ASP A 2 -10.76 -12.12 0.65
N VAL A 3 -10.67 -11.25 1.67
CA VAL A 3 -9.78 -10.07 1.64
C VAL A 3 -8.32 -10.47 1.47
N LYS A 4 -7.92 -11.63 2.02
CA LYS A 4 -6.58 -12.17 1.89
C LYS A 4 -6.27 -12.55 0.45
N SER A 5 -7.21 -13.20 -0.24
CA SER A 5 -7.05 -13.56 -1.65
C SER A 5 -6.89 -12.31 -2.52
N ARG A 6 -7.65 -11.25 -2.23
CA ARG A 6 -7.52 -9.96 -2.92
C ARG A 6 -6.15 -9.31 -2.69
N ILE A 7 -5.64 -9.30 -1.46
CA ILE A 7 -4.30 -8.78 -1.13
C ILE A 7 -3.22 -9.60 -1.87
N GLU A 8 -3.34 -10.92 -1.90
CA GLU A 8 -2.42 -11.80 -2.64
C GLU A 8 -2.44 -11.53 -4.15
N GLU A 9 -3.62 -11.35 -4.74
CA GLU A 9 -3.76 -11.00 -6.16
C GLU A 9 -3.13 -9.63 -6.46
N GLN A 10 -3.34 -8.64 -5.60
CA GLN A 10 -2.71 -7.32 -5.73
C GLN A 10 -1.19 -7.42 -5.67
N LEU A 11 -0.63 -8.18 -4.73
CA LEU A 11 0.81 -8.38 -4.61
C LEU A 11 1.40 -9.17 -5.79
N LYS A 12 0.67 -10.16 -6.33
CA LYS A 12 1.12 -10.93 -7.50
C LYS A 12 1.05 -10.16 -8.81
N SER A 13 0.14 -9.18 -8.89
CA SER A 13 -0.12 -8.41 -10.11
C SER A 13 0.82 -7.20 -10.29
N HIS A 14 1.63 -6.88 -9.27
CA HIS A 14 2.48 -5.69 -9.28
C HIS A 14 3.89 -6.03 -8.79
N ASP A 15 4.90 -5.68 -9.59
CA ASP A 15 6.32 -5.89 -9.22
C ASP A 15 6.72 -5.10 -7.97
N VAL A 16 6.14 -3.91 -7.81
CA VAL A 16 6.31 -3.05 -6.63
C VAL A 16 4.95 -2.43 -6.28
N LEU A 17 4.47 -2.70 -5.08
CA LEU A 17 3.20 -2.19 -4.56
C LEU A 17 3.40 -1.50 -3.21
N LEU A 18 2.93 -0.26 -3.08
CA LEU A 18 2.93 0.50 -1.84
C LEU A 18 1.50 0.64 -1.29
N TYR A 19 1.22 -0.02 -0.16
CA TYR A 19 0.05 0.31 0.65
C TYR A 19 0.34 1.56 1.49
N MET A 20 -0.47 2.61 1.34
CA MET A 20 -0.20 3.91 1.97
C MET A 20 -1.47 4.65 2.40
N LYS A 21 -1.28 5.68 3.22
CA LYS A 21 -2.33 6.59 3.69
C LYS A 21 -2.35 7.83 2.78
N GLY A 22 -3.35 7.94 1.91
CA GLY A 22 -3.42 8.94 0.84
C GLY A 22 -2.85 8.43 -0.49
N THR A 23 -2.41 9.34 -1.36
CA THR A 23 -1.83 9.01 -2.68
C THR A 23 -0.39 9.51 -2.78
N PRO A 24 0.42 9.06 -3.77
CA PRO A 24 1.77 9.57 -3.98
C PRO A 24 1.85 11.10 -4.14
N ASP A 25 0.86 11.69 -4.81
CA ASP A 25 0.77 13.14 -5.00
C ASP A 25 0.31 13.88 -3.74
N PHE A 26 -0.55 13.23 -2.94
CA PHE A 26 -1.14 13.79 -1.73
C PHE A 26 -1.06 12.80 -0.55
N PRO A 27 0.13 12.57 0.03
CA PRO A 27 0.27 11.68 1.17
C PRO A 27 -0.36 12.30 2.41
N GLN A 28 -1.17 11.53 3.14
CA GLN A 28 -1.90 11.99 4.34
C GLN A 28 -1.22 11.56 5.65
N CYS A 29 -0.03 10.97 5.57
CA CYS A 29 0.78 10.57 6.71
C CYS A 29 2.26 10.79 6.40
N GLY A 30 3.04 11.31 7.37
CA GLY A 30 4.47 11.56 7.19
C GLY A 30 5.27 10.32 6.79
N PHE A 31 4.95 9.15 7.36
CA PHE A 31 5.59 7.88 6.99
C PHE A 31 5.29 7.48 5.54
N SER A 32 4.05 7.65 5.10
CA SER A 32 3.67 7.40 3.70
C SER A 32 4.37 8.38 2.76
N GLY A 33 4.50 9.65 3.14
CA GLY A 33 5.27 10.64 2.37
C GLY A 33 6.75 10.29 2.26
N GLN A 34 7.38 9.82 3.34
CA GLN A 34 8.78 9.37 3.32
C GLN A 34 8.99 8.14 2.42
N ALA A 35 8.08 7.16 2.47
CA ALA A 35 8.14 5.99 1.60
C ALA A 35 8.01 6.37 0.11
N VAL A 36 7.07 7.26 -0.23
CA VAL A 36 6.91 7.81 -1.58
C VAL A 36 8.17 8.55 -2.03
N ALA A 37 8.75 9.41 -1.18
CA ALA A 37 9.97 10.14 -1.52
C ALA A 37 11.14 9.19 -1.80
N ALA A 38 11.28 8.12 -1.01
CA ALA A 38 12.32 7.11 -1.21
C ALA A 38 12.12 6.35 -2.54
N LEU A 39 10.89 5.91 -2.84
CA LEU A 39 10.58 5.22 -4.10
C LEU A 39 10.78 6.13 -5.32
N ASN A 40 10.37 7.40 -5.23
CA ASN A 40 10.57 8.39 -6.28
C ASN A 40 12.05 8.67 -6.55
N ALA A 41 12.89 8.68 -5.51
CA ALA A 41 14.34 8.85 -5.66
C ALA A 41 15.01 7.70 -6.43
N ILE A 42 14.43 6.50 -6.40
CA ILE A 42 14.90 5.34 -7.19
C ILE A 42 14.53 5.50 -8.68
N GLY A 43 13.47 6.25 -8.98
CA GLY A 43 13.03 6.54 -10.36
C GLY A 43 12.47 5.33 -11.10
N LYS A 44 11.98 4.32 -10.38
CA LYS A 44 11.31 3.13 -10.95
C LYS A 44 9.80 3.20 -10.73
N PRO A 45 9.00 2.69 -11.68
CA PRO A 45 7.55 2.67 -11.53
C PRO A 45 7.14 1.75 -10.36
N TYR A 46 6.09 2.15 -9.65
CA TYR A 46 5.44 1.36 -8.62
C TYR A 46 3.94 1.65 -8.62
N SER A 47 3.15 0.68 -8.16
CA SER A 47 1.72 0.85 -7.92
C SER A 47 1.46 1.21 -6.47
N PHE A 48 0.31 1.82 -6.19
CA PHE A 48 -0.09 2.15 -4.83
C PHE A 48 -1.54 1.77 -4.54
N VAL A 49 -1.85 1.57 -3.26
CA VAL A 49 -3.21 1.38 -2.76
C VAL A 49 -3.40 2.31 -1.56
N ASN A 50 -4.42 3.16 -1.64
CA ASN A 50 -4.82 4.04 -0.55
C ASN A 50 -5.70 3.28 0.45
N ILE A 51 -5.16 2.96 1.62
CA ILE A 51 -5.87 2.15 2.64
C ILE A 51 -6.99 2.91 3.36
N PHE A 52 -7.14 4.22 3.12
CA PHE A 52 -8.27 4.99 3.65
C PHE A 52 -9.53 4.87 2.80
N GLU A 53 -9.37 4.57 1.51
CA GLU A 53 -10.51 4.31 0.61
C GLU A 53 -10.97 2.86 0.69
N ASP A 54 -10.19 1.99 1.36
CA ASP A 54 -10.49 0.57 1.52
C ASP A 54 -10.25 0.07 2.95
N PRO A 55 -11.26 0.18 3.83
CA PRO A 55 -11.18 -0.27 5.21
C PRO A 55 -10.95 -1.79 5.34
N GLU A 56 -11.46 -2.59 4.39
CA GLU A 56 -11.32 -4.05 4.42
C GLU A 56 -9.86 -4.43 4.17
N VAL A 57 -9.22 -3.85 3.16
CA VAL A 57 -7.78 -4.06 2.88
C VAL A 57 -6.94 -3.61 4.06
N ARG A 58 -7.30 -2.51 4.74
CA ARG A 58 -6.56 -2.03 5.92
C ARG A 58 -6.54 -3.05 7.06
N GLU A 59 -7.70 -3.60 7.42
CA GLU A 59 -7.76 -4.60 8.49
C GLU A 59 -7.13 -5.93 8.03
N GLY A 60 -7.40 -6.35 6.79
CA GLY A 60 -6.81 -7.57 6.21
C GLY A 60 -5.28 -7.51 6.14
N LEU A 61 -4.69 -6.34 5.88
CA LEU A 61 -3.23 -6.16 5.88
C LEU A 61 -2.61 -6.40 7.25
N LYS A 62 -3.24 -5.96 8.34
CA LYS A 62 -2.72 -6.19 9.70
C LYS A 62 -2.58 -7.67 9.99
N GLU A 63 -3.61 -8.44 9.62
CA GLU A 63 -3.62 -9.89 9.80
C GLU A 63 -2.66 -10.59 8.83
N TYR A 64 -2.62 -10.18 7.56
CA TYR A 64 -1.81 -10.81 6.53
C TYR A 64 -0.31 -10.59 6.74
N SER A 65 0.09 -9.34 6.98
CA SER A 65 1.51 -8.95 7.08
C SER A 65 2.10 -9.19 8.48
N ASN A 66 1.26 -9.59 9.45
CA ASN A 66 1.62 -9.64 10.87
C ASN A 66 2.29 -8.34 11.34
N TRP A 67 1.84 -7.21 10.79
CA TRP A 67 2.38 -5.88 11.04
C TRP A 67 1.28 -4.93 11.51
N PRO A 68 1.45 -4.25 12.66
CA PRO A 68 0.43 -3.36 13.21
C PRO A 68 0.35 -2.08 12.34
N THR A 69 -0.57 -2.02 11.39
CA THR A 69 -0.70 -0.89 10.44
C THR A 69 -1.62 0.23 10.92
#